data_AF-X1CMJ3-F1
#
_entry.id   AF-X1CMJ3-F1
#
_cell.length_a   1.000
_cell.length_b   1.000
_cell.length_c   1.000
_cell.angle_alpha   90.00
_cell.angle_beta   90.00
_cell.angle_gamma   90.00
#
_symmetry.space_group_name_H-M   'P 1'
#
loop_
_entity.id
_entity.type
_entity.pdbx_description
1 polymer ?
#
loop_
_entity_poly.entity_id
_entity_poly.type
_entity_poly.pdbx_seq_one_letter_code
_entity_poly.pdbx_strand_id
1 'polypeptide(L)'
;IDIPFDQAVPFLYDIDRNACVECFSCVDACELDAIDFSQEPKEVNIEVGTIIIATGWDIHEPFGEYGYGEFENVITQVQLERILAPNGPLEGHVHRISDNKKPKEIVFIQCVGSRETERTYCSGVCCMLALKNGRLLLEEFPDANITICYIDIRTPEKGFEEYYERAKDAGIRMIRGKVGEISEDPETKKRENSCLFIFNR
;
A
#
# COMPACT_ATOMS: atom_id res chain seq x y z
N ILE A 1 19.59 9.72 7.26
CA ILE A 1 20.33 10.00 6.03
C ILE A 1 20.00 8.88 5.08
N ASP A 2 19.26 9.21 4.06
CA ASP A 2 18.59 8.25 3.22
C ASP A 2 18.31 8.89 1.86
N ILE A 3 17.82 8.05 0.96
CA ILE A 3 17.28 8.45 -0.32
C ILE A 3 15.89 7.81 -0.41
N PRO A 4 14.85 8.49 -0.93
CA PRO A 4 13.49 7.96 -0.87
C PRO A 4 13.31 6.59 -1.54
N PHE A 5 14.00 6.34 -2.66
CA PHE A 5 14.05 5.06 -3.37
C PHE A 5 15.21 5.04 -4.37
N ASP A 6 15.62 3.87 -4.85
CA ASP A 6 16.82 3.68 -5.68
C ASP A 6 16.82 4.41 -7.04
N GLN A 7 15.66 4.84 -7.52
CA GLN A 7 15.48 5.55 -8.79
C GLN A 7 15.09 7.02 -8.58
N ALA A 8 15.27 7.57 -7.37
CA ALA A 8 14.89 8.95 -7.05
C ALA A 8 15.60 9.98 -7.95
N VAL A 9 14.88 11.05 -8.30
CA VAL A 9 15.38 12.15 -9.14
C VAL A 9 15.04 13.48 -8.45
N PRO A 10 16.04 14.33 -8.13
CA PRO A 10 17.47 14.08 -8.29
C PRO A 10 17.96 12.94 -7.38
N PHE A 11 19.02 12.22 -7.80
CA PHE A 11 19.61 11.14 -7.01
C PHE A 11 20.52 11.73 -5.92
N LEU A 12 19.89 12.32 -4.91
CA LEU A 12 20.53 13.01 -3.79
C LEU A 12 19.99 12.45 -2.47
N TYR A 13 20.87 12.39 -1.48
CA TYR A 13 20.52 12.02 -0.12
C TYR A 13 20.01 13.24 0.65
N ASP A 14 19.14 12.99 1.62
CA ASP A 14 18.70 13.98 2.59
C ASP A 14 18.91 13.48 4.03
N ILE A 15 18.89 14.42 4.97
CA ILE A 15 19.01 14.14 6.41
C ILE A 15 17.74 14.63 7.09
N ASP A 16 16.88 13.70 7.52
CA ASP A 16 15.79 14.04 8.43
C ASP A 16 16.34 14.48 9.80
N ARG A 17 16.25 15.79 10.08
CA ARG A 17 16.72 16.38 11.34
C ARG A 17 15.87 15.97 12.55
N ASN A 18 14.65 15.47 12.36
CA ASN A 18 13.82 14.98 13.47
C ASN A 18 14.27 13.60 13.97
N ALA A 19 14.85 12.78 13.08
CA ALA A 19 15.38 11.46 13.41
C ALA A 19 16.90 11.44 13.66
N CYS A 20 17.62 12.47 13.20
CA CYS A 20 19.08 12.57 13.35
C CYS A 20 19.49 12.80 14.81
N VAL A 21 20.44 11.98 15.30
CA VAL A 21 21.02 12.10 16.65
C VAL A 21 22.36 12.85 16.69
N GLU A 22 22.77 13.44 15.57
CA GLU A 22 24.01 14.22 15.45
C GLU A 22 25.28 13.47 15.92
N CYS A 23 25.39 12.17 15.61
CA CYS A 23 26.59 11.39 15.91
C CYS A 23 27.77 11.63 14.95
N PHE A 24 27.53 12.36 13.85
CA PHE A 24 28.48 12.71 12.79
C PHE A 24 29.18 11.55 12.05
N SER A 25 28.84 10.29 12.31
CA SER A 25 29.45 9.14 11.62
C SER A 25 29.24 9.15 10.11
N CYS A 26 28.16 9.77 9.63
CA CYS A 26 27.92 9.94 8.19
C CYS A 26 28.91 10.92 7.54
N VAL A 27 29.38 11.94 8.27
CA VAL A 27 30.37 12.91 7.80
C VAL A 27 31.71 12.20 7.59
N ASP A 28 32.15 11.43 8.58
CA ASP A 28 33.40 10.67 8.51
C ASP A 28 33.40 9.64 7.36
N ALA A 29 32.23 9.09 7.02
CA ALA A 29 32.07 8.13 5.94
C ALA A 29 31.93 8.77 4.54
N CYS A 30 31.73 10.08 4.43
CA CYS A 30 31.44 10.75 3.18
C CYS A 30 32.73 11.16 2.45
N GLU A 31 33.13 10.41 1.43
CA GLU A 31 34.33 10.71 0.62
C GLU A 31 34.23 12.01 -0.20
N LEU A 32 33.02 12.55 -0.35
CA LEU A 32 32.76 13.75 -1.14
C LEU A 32 32.71 15.04 -0.30
N ASP A 33 32.86 14.93 1.02
CA ASP A 33 32.72 16.04 1.96
C ASP A 33 31.41 16.85 1.76
N ALA A 34 30.33 16.16 1.34
CA ALA A 34 29.08 16.80 0.89
C ALA A 34 28.09 17.11 2.03
N ILE A 35 28.34 16.59 3.22
CA ILE A 35 27.42 16.70 4.36
C ILE A 35 27.70 17.98 5.14
N ASP A 36 26.75 18.91 5.12
CA ASP A 36 26.84 20.20 5.81
C ASP A 36 25.67 20.39 6.79
N PHE A 37 25.97 20.27 8.09
CA PHE A 37 24.99 20.47 9.16
C PHE A 37 24.63 21.95 9.42
N SER A 38 25.34 22.89 8.80
CA SER A 38 25.07 24.34 8.87
C SER A 38 24.15 24.85 7.76
N GLN A 39 23.70 23.97 6.86
CA GLN A 39 22.76 24.32 5.80
C GLN A 39 21.42 24.81 6.38
N GLU A 40 20.99 25.99 5.94
CA GLU A 40 19.72 26.62 6.34
C GLU A 40 18.73 26.68 5.15
N PRO A 41 17.41 26.65 5.41
CA PRO A 41 16.39 26.88 4.40
C PRO A 41 16.58 28.23 3.69
N LYS A 42 16.34 28.26 2.37
CA LYS A 42 16.44 29.48 1.56
C LYS A 42 15.08 29.83 0.99
N GLU A 43 14.65 31.07 1.21
CA GLU A 43 13.51 31.65 0.51
C GLU A 43 13.95 32.11 -0.89
N VAL A 44 13.18 31.73 -1.91
CA VAL A 44 13.44 32.10 -3.30
C VAL A 44 12.22 32.81 -3.86
N ASN A 45 12.42 34.01 -4.39
CA ASN A 45 11.37 34.76 -5.07
C ASN A 45 11.41 34.43 -6.56
N ILE A 46 10.28 33.99 -7.11
CA ILE A 46 10.14 33.63 -8.52
C ILE A 46 8.94 34.37 -9.09
N GLU A 47 9.16 35.19 -10.11
CA GLU A 47 8.07 35.82 -10.87
C GLU A 47 7.56 34.84 -11.94
N VAL A 48 6.28 34.50 -11.87
CA VAL A 48 5.65 33.55 -12.80
C VAL A 48 4.36 34.13 -13.37
N GLY A 49 4.05 33.77 -14.61
CA GLY A 49 2.78 34.16 -15.26
C GLY A 49 1.61 33.23 -14.92
N THR A 50 1.88 31.99 -14.50
CA THR A 50 0.84 30.98 -14.25
C THR A 50 1.35 29.96 -13.23
N ILE A 51 0.43 29.43 -12.40
CA ILE A 51 0.69 28.38 -11.41
C ILE A 51 -0.21 27.18 -11.74
N ILE A 52 0.37 25.98 -11.73
CA ILE A 52 -0.35 24.71 -11.88
C ILE A 52 -0.23 23.97 -10.54
N ILE A 53 -1.37 23.56 -9.96
CA ILE A 53 -1.40 22.78 -8.72
C ILE A 53 -1.57 21.31 -9.08
N ALA A 54 -0.57 20.50 -8.71
CA ALA A 54 -0.52 19.07 -8.98
C ALA A 54 0.05 18.29 -7.78
N THR A 55 -0.37 18.65 -6.56
CA THR A 55 0.14 18.09 -5.29
C THR A 55 -0.36 16.67 -4.98
N GLY A 56 -1.26 16.13 -5.81
CA GLY A 56 -1.68 14.73 -5.70
C GLY A 56 -2.73 14.47 -4.60
N TRP A 57 -2.55 13.37 -3.88
CA TRP A 57 -3.48 12.82 -2.88
C TRP A 57 -2.70 12.11 -1.77
N ASP A 58 -3.34 11.94 -0.61
CA ASP A 58 -2.76 11.25 0.55
C ASP A 58 -3.41 9.88 0.82
N ILE A 59 -2.60 8.98 1.36
CA ILE A 59 -3.02 7.63 1.75
C ILE A 59 -3.93 7.70 2.96
N HIS A 60 -4.93 6.83 2.99
CA HIS A 60 -5.76 6.64 4.17
C HIS A 60 -5.28 5.48 4.99
N GLU A 61 -5.09 5.75 6.27
CA GLU A 61 -4.84 4.74 7.27
C GLU A 61 -6.11 4.53 8.10
N PRO A 62 -6.83 3.41 7.89
CA PRO A 62 -8.14 3.19 8.51
C PRO A 62 -7.98 2.64 9.94
N PHE A 63 -7.21 3.33 10.78
CA PHE A 63 -6.96 2.92 12.16
C PHE A 63 -8.27 2.72 12.93
N GLY A 64 -8.40 1.56 13.57
CA GLY A 64 -9.60 1.17 14.32
C GLY A 64 -10.77 0.67 13.44
N GLU A 65 -10.64 0.68 12.10
CA GLU A 65 -11.56 -0.03 11.21
C GLU A 65 -10.99 -1.39 10.87
N TYR A 66 -11.84 -2.42 10.95
CA TYR A 66 -11.52 -3.78 10.50
C TYR A 66 -10.21 -4.35 11.10
N GLY A 67 -9.79 -3.87 12.28
CA GLY A 67 -8.58 -4.32 12.97
C GLY A 67 -7.25 -3.78 12.42
N TYR A 68 -7.25 -2.77 11.54
CA TYR A 68 -6.00 -2.15 11.09
C TYR A 68 -5.28 -1.42 12.23
N GLY A 69 -4.00 -1.75 12.40
CA GLY A 69 -3.17 -1.30 13.53
C GLY A 69 -3.23 -2.22 14.75
N GLU A 70 -4.19 -3.16 14.80
CA GLU A 70 -4.30 -4.17 15.86
C GLU A 70 -3.85 -5.56 15.38
N PHE A 71 -4.26 -5.95 14.17
CA PHE A 71 -3.93 -7.24 13.58
C PHE A 71 -2.77 -7.12 12.59
N GLU A 72 -1.69 -7.85 12.82
CA GLU A 72 -0.45 -7.77 12.02
C GLU A 72 -0.64 -8.16 10.53
N ASN A 73 -1.62 -9.02 10.22
CA ASN A 73 -1.89 -9.46 8.84
C ASN A 73 -2.99 -8.64 8.15
N VAL A 74 -3.38 -7.51 8.74
CA VAL A 74 -4.28 -6.54 8.11
C VAL A 74 -3.42 -5.41 7.57
N ILE A 75 -3.32 -5.34 6.24
CA ILE A 75 -2.50 -4.35 5.54
C ILE A 75 -3.33 -3.51 4.56
N THR A 76 -2.83 -2.33 4.22
CA THR A 76 -3.41 -1.51 3.15
C THR A 76 -2.92 -1.98 1.78
N GLN A 77 -3.66 -1.61 0.75
CA GLN A 77 -3.25 -1.80 -0.64
C GLN A 77 -1.91 -1.12 -0.95
N VAL A 78 -1.62 0.05 -0.37
CA VAL A 78 -0.35 0.74 -0.61
C VAL A 78 0.82 0.02 0.06
N GLN A 79 0.61 -0.54 1.25
CA GLN A 79 1.61 -1.43 1.87
C GLN A 79 1.87 -2.66 1.00
N LEU A 80 0.81 -3.27 0.45
CA LEU A 80 0.97 -4.39 -0.48
C LEU A 80 1.75 -3.99 -1.74
N GLU A 81 1.53 -2.82 -2.33
CA GLU A 81 2.32 -2.32 -3.46
C GLU A 81 3.81 -2.19 -3.10
N ARG A 82 4.13 -1.69 -1.90
CA ARG A 82 5.52 -1.65 -1.42
C ARG A 82 6.10 -3.05 -1.27
N ILE A 83 5.34 -4.01 -0.78
CA ILE A 83 5.78 -5.40 -0.64
C ILE A 83 6.04 -6.05 -2.01
N LEU A 84 5.12 -5.87 -2.96
CA LEU A 84 5.20 -6.43 -4.32
C LEU A 84 6.26 -5.77 -5.19
N ALA A 85 6.71 -4.57 -4.83
CA ALA A 85 7.75 -3.87 -5.58
C ALA A 85 9.11 -4.61 -5.46
N PRO A 86 9.84 -4.84 -6.57
CA PRO A 86 11.16 -5.47 -6.52
C PRO A 86 12.20 -4.68 -5.72
N ASN A 87 12.08 -3.35 -5.68
CA ASN A 87 12.85 -2.44 -4.82
C ASN A 87 12.09 -2.10 -3.52
N GLY A 88 11.18 -2.97 -3.12
CA GLY A 88 10.41 -2.89 -1.90
C GLY A 88 11.18 -3.43 -0.71
N PRO A 89 10.70 -3.19 0.53
CA PRO A 89 11.33 -3.71 1.74
C PRO A 89 11.39 -5.24 1.78
N LEU A 90 10.52 -5.92 1.02
CA LEU A 90 10.48 -7.39 0.93
C LEU A 90 10.88 -7.91 -0.45
N GLU A 91 11.52 -7.09 -1.29
CA GLU A 91 12.08 -7.48 -2.59
C GLU A 91 11.07 -8.17 -3.54
N GLY A 92 9.78 -7.84 -3.43
CA GLY A 92 8.72 -8.44 -4.23
C GLY A 92 8.16 -9.75 -3.70
N HIS A 93 8.51 -10.17 -2.48
CA HIS A 93 8.10 -11.45 -1.90
C HIS A 93 7.08 -11.30 -0.77
N VAL A 94 5.84 -11.67 -1.05
CA VAL A 94 4.75 -11.55 -0.08
C VAL A 94 4.81 -12.67 0.94
N HIS A 95 4.74 -12.31 2.21
CA HIS A 95 4.48 -13.23 3.30
C HIS A 95 3.64 -12.54 4.36
N ARG A 96 3.05 -13.32 5.25
CA ARG A 96 2.38 -12.77 6.42
C ARG A 96 3.39 -12.17 7.38
N ILE A 97 3.10 -10.95 7.84
CA ILE A 97 3.96 -10.21 8.77
C ILE A 97 4.07 -10.93 10.13
N SER A 98 2.98 -11.55 10.59
CA SER A 98 2.94 -12.20 11.91
C SER A 98 3.83 -13.44 12.07
N ASP A 99 4.02 -14.24 11.01
CA ASP A 99 4.74 -15.51 11.13
C ASP A 99 5.65 -15.87 9.95
N ASN A 100 5.86 -14.94 9.02
CA ASN A 100 6.67 -15.10 7.82
C ASN A 100 6.28 -16.29 6.92
N LYS A 101 5.04 -16.79 7.02
CA LYS A 101 4.55 -17.86 6.13
C LYS A 101 3.83 -17.29 4.92
N LYS A 102 3.83 -18.09 3.85
CA LYS A 102 3.04 -17.84 2.65
C LYS A 102 1.54 -17.82 3.00
N PRO A 103 0.79 -16.79 2.59
CA PRO A 103 -0.65 -16.75 2.78
C PRO A 103 -1.32 -17.80 1.88
N LYS A 104 -2.29 -18.55 2.43
CA LYS A 104 -3.12 -19.48 1.65
C LYS A 104 -4.51 -18.91 1.34
N GLU A 105 -4.97 -18.00 2.19
CA GLU A 105 -6.23 -17.28 2.02
C GLU A 105 -5.90 -15.79 2.01
N ILE A 106 -6.40 -15.08 1.00
CA ILE A 106 -6.19 -13.64 0.84
C ILE A 106 -7.54 -12.99 0.58
N VAL A 107 -7.87 -11.96 1.35
CA VAL A 107 -9.15 -11.25 1.23
C VAL A 107 -8.91 -9.77 1.01
N PHE A 108 -9.36 -9.28 -0.15
CA PHE A 108 -9.43 -7.86 -0.47
C PHE A 108 -10.79 -7.32 -0.03
N ILE A 109 -10.78 -6.21 0.72
CA ILE A 109 -11.98 -5.54 1.19
C ILE A 109 -12.06 -4.19 0.49
N GLN A 110 -13.12 -4.01 -0.29
CA GLN A 110 -13.32 -2.80 -1.09
C GLN A 110 -14.02 -1.71 -0.30
N CYS A 111 -13.82 -0.47 -0.76
CA CYS A 111 -14.49 0.73 -0.25
C CYS A 111 -14.18 1.02 1.22
N VAL A 112 -12.97 0.68 1.70
CA VAL A 112 -12.53 1.03 3.06
C VAL A 112 -12.23 2.53 3.09
N GLY A 113 -12.92 3.27 3.97
CA GLY A 113 -12.84 4.73 4.01
C GLY A 113 -13.41 5.43 2.77
N SER A 114 -14.31 4.80 2.02
CA SER A 114 -14.96 5.36 0.83
C SER A 114 -16.38 4.83 0.66
N ARG A 115 -17.26 5.61 0.05
CA ARG A 115 -18.70 5.30 -0.06
C ARG A 115 -19.32 4.98 1.30
N GLU A 116 -18.98 5.80 2.28
CA GLU A 116 -19.43 5.78 3.68
C GLU A 116 -20.07 7.10 4.05
N THR A 117 -20.73 7.15 5.21
CA THR A 117 -21.47 8.34 5.67
C THR A 117 -20.60 9.60 5.68
N GLU A 118 -19.38 9.50 6.23
CA GLU A 118 -18.41 10.61 6.30
C GLU A 118 -17.75 10.90 4.94
N ARG A 119 -17.65 9.88 4.07
CA ARG A 119 -16.93 9.95 2.79
C ARG A 119 -17.75 9.29 1.70
N THR A 120 -18.71 10.04 1.16
CA THR A 120 -19.73 9.53 0.23
C THR A 120 -19.21 9.30 -1.20
N TYR A 121 -17.99 9.73 -1.50
CA TYR A 121 -17.36 9.55 -2.81
C TYR A 121 -16.69 8.18 -2.99
N CYS A 122 -16.33 7.86 -4.23
CA CYS A 122 -15.59 6.67 -4.60
C CYS A 122 -14.15 7.06 -4.96
N SER A 123 -13.14 6.35 -4.45
CA SER A 123 -11.71 6.61 -4.77
C SER A 123 -11.33 6.32 -6.23
N GLY A 124 -12.20 5.63 -6.98
CA GLY A 124 -12.07 5.44 -8.43
C GLY A 124 -11.09 4.35 -8.86
N VAL A 125 -10.04 4.09 -8.08
CA VAL A 125 -8.94 3.17 -8.47
C VAL A 125 -8.93 1.84 -7.72
N CYS A 126 -9.47 1.80 -6.50
CA CYS A 126 -9.37 0.65 -5.58
C CYS A 126 -9.86 -0.70 -6.14
N CYS A 127 -10.94 -0.70 -6.95
CA CYS A 127 -11.44 -1.91 -7.61
C CYS A 127 -10.39 -2.51 -8.56
N MET A 128 -9.78 -1.67 -9.40
CA MET A 128 -8.80 -2.11 -10.38
C MET A 128 -7.49 -2.53 -9.73
N LEU A 129 -7.03 -1.80 -8.71
CA LEU A 129 -5.82 -2.17 -7.98
C LEU A 129 -5.98 -3.54 -7.30
N ALA A 130 -7.16 -3.86 -6.76
CA ALA A 130 -7.40 -5.18 -6.15
C ALA A 130 -7.41 -6.30 -7.20
N LEU A 131 -8.01 -6.06 -8.37
CA LEU A 131 -7.95 -7.02 -9.48
C LEU A 131 -6.51 -7.21 -9.96
N LYS A 132 -5.73 -6.12 -10.05
CA LYS A 132 -4.33 -6.13 -10.44
C LYS A 132 -3.49 -6.95 -9.46
N ASN A 133 -3.52 -6.57 -8.18
CA ASN A 133 -2.74 -7.24 -7.14
C ASN A 133 -3.22 -8.68 -6.91
N GLY A 134 -4.53 -8.94 -6.99
CA GLY A 134 -5.05 -10.30 -6.90
C GLY A 134 -4.47 -11.22 -7.99
N ARG A 135 -4.32 -10.73 -9.22
CA ARG A 135 -3.66 -11.51 -10.28
C ARG A 135 -2.17 -11.71 -10.05
N LEU A 136 -1.45 -10.68 -9.61
CA LEU A 136 -0.02 -10.80 -9.26
C LEU A 136 0.19 -11.83 -8.14
N LEU A 137 -0.67 -11.82 -7.13
CA LEU A 137 -0.63 -12.79 -6.04
C LEU A 137 -0.96 -14.21 -6.49
N LEU A 138 -1.83 -14.40 -7.50
CA LEU A 138 -2.05 -15.73 -8.10
C LEU A 138 -0.84 -16.23 -8.89
N GLU A 139 -0.07 -15.33 -9.50
CA GLU A 139 1.19 -15.70 -10.19
C GLU A 139 2.25 -16.14 -9.17
N GLU A 140 2.32 -15.49 -8.00
CA GLU A 140 3.24 -15.86 -6.91
C GLU A 140 2.76 -17.08 -6.10
N PHE A 141 1.45 -17.17 -5.85
CA PHE A 141 0.80 -18.25 -5.08
C PHE A 141 -0.34 -18.89 -5.87
N PRO A 142 -0.04 -19.79 -6.82
CA PRO A 142 -1.07 -20.45 -7.64
C PRO A 142 -2.12 -21.24 -6.85
N ASP A 143 -1.76 -21.70 -5.65
CA ASP A 143 -2.63 -22.49 -4.76
C ASP A 143 -3.40 -21.62 -3.73
N ALA A 144 -3.23 -20.29 -3.75
CA ALA A 144 -3.90 -19.40 -2.81
C ALA A 144 -5.36 -19.12 -3.21
N ASN A 145 -6.23 -19.10 -2.22
CA ASN A 145 -7.62 -18.69 -2.38
C ASN A 145 -7.71 -17.17 -2.21
N ILE A 146 -7.91 -16.46 -3.32
CA ILE A 146 -8.07 -15.00 -3.31
C ILE A 146 -9.55 -14.64 -3.43
N THR A 147 -9.99 -13.74 -2.55
CA THR A 147 -11.38 -13.26 -2.50
C THR A 147 -11.43 -11.75 -2.52
N ILE A 148 -12.29 -11.16 -3.33
CA ILE A 148 -12.57 -9.72 -3.34
C ILE A 148 -14.00 -9.50 -2.87
N CYS A 149 -14.16 -8.88 -1.70
CA CYS A 149 -15.43 -8.46 -1.13
C CYS A 149 -15.77 -7.03 -1.57
N TYR A 150 -16.90 -6.84 -2.25
CA TYR A 150 -17.24 -5.58 -2.90
C TYR A 150 -18.73 -5.21 -2.82
N ILE A 151 -19.04 -3.92 -2.99
CA ILE A 151 -20.42 -3.44 -3.17
C ILE A 151 -20.79 -3.46 -4.66
N ASP A 152 -20.00 -2.74 -5.46
CA ASP A 152 -20.04 -2.77 -6.93
C ASP A 152 -18.59 -2.79 -7.44
N ILE A 153 -18.28 -3.61 -8.44
CA ILE A 153 -17.01 -3.54 -9.16
C ILE A 153 -17.10 -2.40 -10.16
N ARG A 154 -16.14 -1.46 -10.08
CA ARG A 154 -16.10 -0.29 -10.96
C ARG A 154 -14.89 -0.38 -11.88
N THR A 155 -15.17 -0.70 -13.14
CA THR A 155 -14.22 -0.92 -14.23
C THR A 155 -14.51 0.02 -15.41
N PRO A 156 -14.50 1.35 -15.21
CA PRO A 156 -15.11 2.29 -16.17
C PRO A 156 -14.28 2.54 -17.43
N GLU A 157 -12.99 2.20 -17.45
CA GLU A 157 -12.10 2.53 -18.56
C GLU A 157 -11.97 1.40 -19.58
N LYS A 158 -11.38 1.73 -20.73
CA LYS A 158 -11.17 0.79 -21.83
C LYS A 158 -10.32 -0.41 -21.37
N GLY A 159 -10.83 -1.62 -21.56
CA GLY A 159 -10.12 -2.84 -21.20
C GLY A 159 -10.28 -3.26 -19.74
N PHE A 160 -10.94 -2.46 -18.89
CA PHE A 160 -11.06 -2.76 -17.46
C PHE A 160 -12.09 -3.85 -17.20
N GLU A 161 -13.21 -3.86 -17.93
CA GLU A 161 -14.20 -4.92 -17.82
C GLU A 161 -13.63 -6.27 -18.29
N GLU A 162 -12.88 -6.26 -19.39
CA GLU A 162 -12.16 -7.42 -19.89
C GLU A 162 -11.05 -7.86 -18.92
N TYR A 163 -10.48 -6.94 -18.14
CA TYR A 163 -9.54 -7.28 -17.08
C TYR A 163 -10.25 -7.95 -15.89
N TYR A 164 -11.41 -7.44 -15.50
CA TYR A 164 -12.25 -8.03 -14.46
C TYR A 164 -12.69 -9.45 -14.81
N GLU A 165 -13.20 -9.68 -16.02
CA GLU A 165 -13.57 -11.04 -16.47
C GLU A 165 -12.36 -11.98 -16.47
N ARG A 166 -11.21 -11.52 -16.97
CA ARG A 166 -9.97 -12.31 -16.89
C ARG A 166 -9.53 -12.63 -15.46
N ALA A 167 -9.73 -11.71 -14.51
CA ALA A 167 -9.44 -11.94 -13.10
C ALA A 167 -10.37 -13.00 -12.49
N LYS A 168 -11.66 -12.97 -12.82
CA LYS A 168 -12.62 -14.02 -12.44
C LYS A 168 -12.25 -15.37 -13.04
N ASP A 169 -11.95 -15.41 -14.34
CA ASP A 169 -11.57 -16.64 -15.04
C ASP A 169 -10.26 -17.25 -14.49
N ALA A 170 -9.38 -16.41 -13.91
CA ALA A 170 -8.18 -16.86 -13.22
C ALA A 170 -8.44 -17.46 -11.83
N GLY A 171 -9.70 -17.48 -11.35
CA GLY A 171 -10.09 -18.10 -10.09
C GLY A 171 -10.23 -17.14 -8.90
N ILE A 172 -10.12 -15.82 -9.11
CA ILE A 172 -10.40 -14.85 -8.05
C ILE A 172 -11.89 -14.89 -7.69
N ARG A 173 -12.19 -15.20 -6.43
CA ARG A 173 -13.58 -15.25 -5.93
C ARG A 173 -14.13 -13.84 -5.72
N MET A 174 -15.27 -13.57 -6.33
CA MET A 174 -15.94 -12.27 -6.23
C MET A 174 -17.14 -12.39 -5.29
N ILE A 175 -17.10 -11.75 -4.13
CA ILE A 175 -18.20 -11.74 -3.16
C ILE A 175 -18.84 -10.36 -3.12
N ARG A 176 -20.10 -10.28 -3.54
CA ARG A 176 -20.88 -9.05 -3.44
C ARG A 176 -21.45 -8.90 -2.03
N GLY A 177 -20.75 -8.14 -1.19
CA GLY A 177 -21.15 -7.81 0.18
C GLY A 177 -20.13 -6.89 0.83
N LYS A 178 -20.60 -5.85 1.53
CA LYS A 178 -19.74 -5.03 2.39
C LYS A 178 -19.41 -5.85 3.64
N VAL A 179 -18.13 -5.94 3.99
CA VAL A 179 -17.69 -6.62 5.21
C VAL A 179 -18.20 -5.86 6.42
N GLY A 180 -18.79 -6.59 7.38
CA GLY A 180 -19.28 -6.02 8.63
C GLY A 180 -18.17 -5.81 9.65
N GLU A 181 -17.43 -6.88 9.95
CA GLU A 181 -16.33 -6.88 10.92
C GLU A 181 -15.27 -7.91 10.53
N ILE A 182 -14.07 -7.73 11.09
CA ILE A 182 -12.97 -8.69 11.08
C ILE A 182 -12.67 -8.98 12.54
N SER A 183 -12.58 -10.26 12.91
CA SER A 183 -12.39 -10.69 14.29
C SER A 183 -11.62 -12.00 14.37
N GLU A 184 -10.71 -12.08 15.35
CA GLU A 184 -9.99 -13.31 15.63
C GLU A 184 -10.95 -14.40 16.10
N ASP A 185 -10.76 -15.62 15.57
CA ASP A 185 -11.44 -16.80 16.07
C ASP A 185 -11.01 -17.07 17.54
N PRO A 186 -11.94 -16.99 18.50
CA PRO A 186 -11.63 -17.05 19.93
C PRO A 186 -11.14 -18.42 20.42
N GLU A 187 -11.40 -19.51 19.68
CA GLU A 187 -10.95 -20.85 20.06
C GLU A 187 -9.55 -21.17 19.53
N THR A 188 -9.21 -20.67 18.35
CA THR A 188 -8.00 -21.12 17.65
C THR A 188 -6.90 -20.07 17.57
N LYS A 189 -7.21 -18.77 17.71
CA LYS A 189 -6.31 -17.64 17.34
C LYS A 189 -5.68 -17.79 15.95
N LYS A 190 -6.22 -18.65 15.07
CA LYS A 190 -5.52 -19.18 13.89
C LYS A 190 -6.11 -18.75 12.57
N ARG A 191 -7.38 -18.33 12.50
CA ARG A 191 -8.00 -18.00 11.20
C ARG A 191 -7.48 -16.69 10.60
N GLU A 192 -7.23 -15.67 11.41
CA GLU A 192 -6.62 -14.41 10.93
C GLU A 192 -5.11 -14.49 10.81
N ASN A 193 -4.49 -15.36 11.61
CA ASN A 193 -3.15 -15.78 11.33
C ASN A 193 -3.13 -16.41 9.92
N SER A 194 -3.94 -17.38 9.55
CA SER A 194 -3.85 -17.96 8.19
C SER A 194 -4.18 -17.03 7.00
N CYS A 195 -4.82 -15.88 7.21
CA CYS A 195 -5.35 -15.00 6.18
C CYS A 195 -4.58 -13.66 6.08
N LEU A 196 -4.38 -13.16 4.86
CA LEU A 196 -3.92 -11.79 4.62
C LEU A 196 -5.13 -10.93 4.22
N PHE A 197 -5.44 -9.89 4.99
CA PHE A 197 -6.51 -8.95 4.67
C PHE A 197 -5.93 -7.67 4.07
N ILE A 198 -6.48 -7.24 2.94
CA ILE A 198 -5.99 -6.10 2.18
C ILE A 198 -7.10 -5.07 2.00
N PHE A 199 -6.90 -3.89 2.56
CA PHE A 199 -7.86 -2.79 2.47
C PHE A 199 -7.60 -1.92 1.24
N ASN A 200 -8.64 -1.71 0.45
CA ASN A 200 -8.54 -0.97 -0.80
C ASN A 200 -9.15 0.42 -0.64
N ARG A 201 -8.29 1.43 -0.70
CA ARG A 201 -8.64 2.82 -1.00
C ARG A 201 -7.79 3.30 -2.17
#